data_AF-A0A085MQ81-F1
#
_entry.id   AF-A0A085MQ81-F1
#
_cell.length_a   1.000
_cell.length_b   1.000
_cell.length_c   1.000
_cell.angle_alpha   90.00
_cell.angle_beta   90.00
_cell.angle_gamma   90.00
#
_symmetry.space_group_name_H-M   'P 1'
#
loop_
_entity.id
_entity.type
_entity.pdbx_description
1 polymer ?
#
loop_
_entity_poly.entity_id
_entity_poly.type
_entity_poly.pdbx_seq_one_letter_code
_entity_poly.pdbx_strand_id
1 'polypeptide(L)'
;MRIETLQKQVDLAQSMISSTSSNCTWDNERVVGFVSSSGENNWTEQEENLARWAFSKWKFYQFTSLRDDLWGNAIFLKEANAISVELKKQVQFQFVLLTDTMYSPLPPDLLPPGEDLSFRPYPKTVVAVEVQDFKNGAIHYWSLEKLR
;
A
#
# COMPACT_ATOMS: atom_id res chain seq x y z
N MET A 1 -8.36 -40.79 -32.72
CA MET A 1 -8.81 -39.43 -33.12
C MET A 1 -8.92 -38.41 -31.99
N ARG A 2 -9.84 -38.49 -31.01
CA ARG A 2 -9.97 -37.41 -29.98
C ARG A 2 -8.75 -37.27 -29.07
N ILE A 3 -8.14 -38.38 -28.67
CA ILE A 3 -6.95 -38.39 -27.79
C ILE A 3 -5.72 -37.83 -28.52
N GLU A 4 -5.53 -38.16 -29.79
CA GLU A 4 -4.40 -37.64 -30.59
C GLU A 4 -4.51 -36.14 -30.84
N THR A 5 -5.73 -35.61 -31.02
CA THR A 5 -5.94 -34.17 -31.17
C THR A 5 -5.63 -33.42 -29.87
N LEU A 6 -5.95 -34.02 -28.71
CA LEU A 6 -5.62 -33.43 -27.41
C LEU A 6 -4.11 -33.48 -27.15
N GLN A 7 -3.45 -34.58 -27.51
CA GLN A 7 -2.00 -34.69 -27.39
C GLN A 7 -1.28 -33.62 -28.22
N LYS A 8 -1.69 -33.44 -29.48
CA LYS A 8 -1.14 -32.38 -30.34
C LYS A 8 -1.37 -30.97 -29.78
N GLN A 9 -2.50 -30.72 -29.12
CA GLN A 9 -2.75 -29.42 -28.48
C GLN A 9 -1.84 -29.17 -27.28
N VAL A 10 -1.58 -30.19 -26.45
CA VAL A 10 -0.66 -30.09 -25.31
C VAL A 10 0.77 -29.86 -25.79
N ASP A 11 1.24 -30.62 -26.78
CA ASP A 11 2.59 -30.51 -27.31
C ASP A 11 2.85 -29.12 -27.92
N LEU A 12 1.84 -28.56 -28.62
CA LEU A 12 1.91 -27.21 -29.20
C LEU A 12 1.94 -26.13 -28.11
N ALA A 13 1.13 -26.27 -27.06
CA ALA A 13 1.16 -25.36 -25.91
C ALA A 13 2.50 -25.41 -25.16
N GLN A 14 3.06 -26.61 -24.94
CA GLN A 14 4.37 -26.77 -24.31
C GLN A 14 5.51 -26.17 -25.15
N SER A 15 5.43 -26.28 -26.48
CA SER A 15 6.39 -25.63 -27.39
C SER A 15 6.31 -24.11 -27.31
N MET A 16 5.09 -23.53 -27.28
CA MET A 16 4.90 -22.08 -27.10
C MET A 16 5.42 -21.58 -25.75
N ILE A 17 5.15 -22.34 -24.68
CA ILE A 17 5.68 -22.04 -23.33
C ILE A 17 7.21 -22.11 -23.33
N SER A 18 7.82 -23.13 -23.94
CA SER A 18 9.28 -23.29 -24.00
C SER A 18 9.97 -22.17 -24.78
N SER A 19 9.33 -21.63 -25.82
CA SER A 19 9.86 -20.49 -26.58
C SER A 19 9.74 -19.15 -25.85
N THR A 20 8.80 -19.02 -24.91
CA THR A 20 8.60 -17.81 -24.10
C THR A 20 9.26 -17.88 -22.72
N SER A 21 9.56 -19.08 -22.24
CA SER A 21 10.44 -19.32 -21.09
C SER A 21 11.90 -19.31 -21.52
N SER A 22 12.32 -18.17 -22.08
CA SER A 22 13.72 -17.77 -21.91
C SER A 22 13.96 -17.62 -20.41
N ASN A 23 14.76 -18.54 -19.87
CA ASN A 23 15.18 -18.64 -18.47
C ASN A 23 15.16 -17.31 -17.70
N CYS A 24 14.13 -17.12 -16.88
CA CYS A 24 14.26 -16.36 -15.63
C CYS A 24 14.81 -17.29 -14.53
N THR A 25 15.93 -17.95 -14.82
CA THR A 25 16.80 -18.50 -13.77
C THR A 25 17.74 -17.38 -13.36
N TRP A 26 17.63 -16.93 -12.11
CA TRP A 26 18.54 -15.95 -11.53
C TRP A 26 19.92 -16.58 -11.27
N ASP A 27 20.61 -16.98 -12.34
CA ASP A 27 22.01 -17.38 -12.28
C ASP A 27 22.87 -16.11 -12.18
N ASN A 28 23.32 -15.85 -10.97
CA ASN A 28 24.10 -14.67 -10.57
C ASN A 28 25.44 -14.53 -11.35
N GLU A 29 25.89 -15.56 -12.07
CA GLU A 29 27.15 -15.57 -12.81
C GLU A 29 27.04 -15.14 -14.29
N ARG A 30 25.83 -15.13 -14.89
CA ARG A 30 25.65 -14.62 -16.27
C ARG A 30 25.40 -13.12 -16.35
N VAL A 31 25.10 -12.47 -15.22
CA VAL A 31 24.94 -11.01 -15.11
C VAL A 31 26.25 -10.27 -15.39
N VAL A 32 27.40 -10.91 -15.16
CA VAL A 32 28.73 -10.29 -15.34
C VAL A 32 29.08 -10.07 -16.83
N GLY A 33 28.41 -10.75 -17.76
CA GLY A 33 28.67 -10.64 -19.21
C GLY A 33 27.87 -9.56 -19.95
N PHE A 34 26.86 -8.95 -19.34
CA PHE A 34 26.06 -7.87 -19.95
C PHE A 34 26.45 -6.48 -19.43
N VAL A 35 27.24 -6.40 -18.35
CA VAL A 35 27.74 -5.15 -17.74
C VAL A 35 29.10 -4.79 -18.34
N SER A 36 29.17 -4.69 -19.66
CA SER A 36 30.31 -4.09 -20.37
C SER A 36 29.90 -3.19 -21.53
N SER A 37 28.64 -2.73 -21.54
CA SER A 37 28.31 -1.46 -22.20
C SER A 37 28.50 -0.35 -21.19
N SER A 38 29.74 0.12 -21.06
CA SER A 38 30.06 1.42 -20.49
C SER A 38 29.53 2.52 -21.42
N GLY A 39 28.21 2.55 -21.61
CA GLY A 39 27.55 3.79 -21.94
C GLY A 39 27.50 4.57 -20.65
N GLU A 40 28.36 5.57 -20.52
CA GLU A 40 28.23 6.57 -19.46
C GLU A 40 26.75 6.98 -19.43
N ASN A 41 26.05 6.60 -18.35
CA ASN A 41 24.71 7.06 -18.06
C ASN A 41 24.80 8.55 -17.72
N ASN A 42 25.04 9.38 -18.73
CA ASN A 42 25.07 10.82 -18.65
C ASN A 42 23.62 11.30 -18.64
N TRP A 43 22.90 11.00 -17.55
CA TRP A 43 21.59 11.57 -17.31
C TRP A 43 21.75 13.08 -17.37
N THR A 44 20.96 13.73 -18.21
CA THR A 44 20.85 15.19 -18.15
C THR A 44 20.30 15.60 -16.78
N GLU A 45 20.65 16.79 -16.30
CA GLU A 45 20.13 17.31 -15.02
C GLU A 45 18.60 17.24 -14.96
N GLN A 46 17.94 17.47 -16.10
CA GLN A 46 16.50 17.35 -16.24
C GLN A 46 16.00 15.91 -16.01
N GLU A 47 16.66 14.92 -16.62
CA GLU A 47 16.29 13.51 -16.45
C GLU A 47 16.53 13.05 -15.01
N GLU A 48 17.64 13.45 -14.40
CA GLU A 48 17.95 13.11 -13.02
C GLU A 48 16.90 13.71 -12.07
N ASN A 49 16.52 14.98 -12.29
CA ASN A 49 15.48 15.62 -11.51
C ASN A 49 14.11 14.96 -11.70
N LEU A 50 13.77 14.56 -12.92
CA LEU A 50 12.54 13.84 -13.22
C LEU A 50 12.51 12.46 -12.53
N ALA A 51 13.62 11.72 -12.56
CA ALA A 51 13.76 10.45 -11.86
C ALA A 51 13.62 10.62 -10.34
N ARG A 52 14.30 11.61 -9.74
CA ARG A 52 14.16 11.90 -8.30
C ARG A 52 12.74 12.28 -7.91
N TRP A 53 12.06 13.08 -8.73
CA TRP A 53 10.65 13.45 -8.52
C TRP A 53 9.72 12.23 -8.63
N ALA A 54 9.88 11.42 -9.67
CA ALA A 54 9.07 10.23 -9.88
C ALA A 54 9.26 9.22 -8.74
N PHE A 55 10.51 8.98 -8.36
CA PHE A 55 10.85 8.13 -7.22
C PHE A 55 10.22 8.63 -5.92
N SER A 56 10.34 9.94 -5.62
CA SER A 56 9.75 10.53 -4.42
C SER A 56 8.22 10.39 -4.44
N LYS A 57 7.59 10.68 -5.57
CA LYS A 57 6.14 10.53 -5.73
C LYS A 57 5.70 9.08 -5.50
N TRP A 58 6.41 8.11 -6.07
CA TRP A 58 6.06 6.68 -5.93
C TRP A 58 6.31 6.17 -4.51
N LYS A 59 7.43 6.55 -3.90
CA LYS A 59 7.78 6.19 -2.53
C LYS A 59 6.73 6.63 -1.51
N PHE A 60 6.16 7.83 -1.69
CA PHE A 60 5.19 8.41 -0.76
C PHE A 60 3.73 8.31 -1.25
N TYR A 61 3.45 7.53 -2.30
CA TYR A 61 2.10 7.35 -2.79
C TYR A 61 1.30 6.44 -1.83
N GLN A 62 0.24 6.99 -1.24
CA GLN A 62 -0.53 6.30 -0.18
C GLN A 62 -1.95 5.92 -0.58
N PHE A 63 -2.45 6.35 -1.75
CA PHE A 63 -3.86 6.18 -2.09
C PHE A 63 -4.32 4.71 -2.04
N THR A 64 -3.51 3.80 -2.57
CA THR A 64 -3.81 2.36 -2.54
C THR A 64 -3.80 1.81 -1.11
N SER A 65 -2.77 2.16 -0.31
CA SER A 65 -2.68 1.72 1.09
C SER A 65 -3.87 2.19 1.92
N LEU A 66 -4.25 3.47 1.83
CA LEU A 66 -5.40 4.02 2.57
C LEU A 66 -6.72 3.33 2.18
N ARG A 67 -6.88 3.01 0.89
CA ARG A 67 -8.04 2.26 0.41
C ARG A 67 -8.08 0.86 1.04
N ASP A 68 -6.96 0.15 1.01
CA ASP A 68 -6.87 -1.22 1.52
C ASP A 68 -7.10 -1.23 3.05
N ASP A 69 -6.59 -0.23 3.77
CA ASP A 69 -6.84 -0.04 5.20
C ASP A 69 -8.35 0.15 5.50
N LEU A 70 -9.04 0.99 4.73
CA LEU A 70 -10.49 1.18 4.89
C LEU A 70 -11.27 -0.10 4.60
N TRP A 71 -10.93 -0.79 3.50
CA TRP A 71 -11.64 -1.99 3.07
C TRP A 71 -11.40 -3.16 4.03
N GLY A 72 -10.17 -3.35 4.49
CA GLY A 72 -9.80 -4.41 5.42
C GLY A 72 -10.40 -4.24 6.81
N ASN A 73 -10.61 -3.00 7.27
CA ASN A 73 -11.10 -2.71 8.62
C ASN A 73 -12.60 -2.38 8.69
N ALA A 74 -13.30 -2.31 7.54
CA ALA A 74 -14.72 -1.95 7.50
C ALA A 74 -15.62 -2.89 8.33
N ILE A 75 -15.25 -4.16 8.46
CA ILE A 75 -15.99 -5.14 9.25
C ILE A 75 -15.98 -4.78 10.74
N PHE A 76 -14.80 -4.44 11.29
CA PHE A 76 -14.65 -4.07 12.71
C PHE A 76 -15.42 -2.78 13.03
N LEU A 77 -15.41 -1.80 12.13
CA LEU A 77 -16.18 -0.57 12.31
C LEU A 77 -17.69 -0.87 12.38
N LYS A 78 -18.18 -1.78 11.52
CA LYS A 78 -19.58 -2.18 11.49
C LYS A 78 -19.96 -2.94 12.77
N GLU A 79 -19.13 -3.88 13.20
CA GLU A 79 -19.34 -4.66 14.43
C GLU A 79 -19.34 -3.75 15.66
N ALA A 80 -18.39 -2.83 15.79
CA ALA A 80 -18.34 -1.87 16.89
C ALA A 80 -19.60 -0.99 16.96
N ASN A 81 -20.09 -0.53 15.80
CA ASN A 81 -21.35 0.21 15.73
C ASN A 81 -22.56 -0.66 16.11
N ALA A 82 -22.61 -1.92 15.66
CA ALA A 82 -23.68 -2.85 16.02
C ALA A 82 -23.70 -3.12 17.54
N ILE A 83 -22.53 -3.36 18.14
CA ILE A 83 -22.37 -3.57 19.59
C ILE A 83 -22.77 -2.32 20.37
N SER A 84 -22.40 -1.12 19.90
CA SER A 84 -22.79 0.13 20.54
C SER A 84 -24.31 0.26 20.68
N VAL A 85 -25.03 -0.07 19.59
CA VAL A 85 -26.50 -0.08 19.56
C VAL A 85 -27.07 -1.16 20.48
N GLU A 86 -26.54 -2.38 20.43
CA GLU A 86 -26.98 -3.50 21.28
C GLU A 86 -26.82 -3.20 22.78
N LEU A 87 -25.71 -2.57 23.16
CA LEU A 87 -25.41 -2.15 24.54
C LEU A 87 -26.09 -0.83 24.95
N LYS A 88 -26.88 -0.20 24.07
CA LYS A 88 -27.52 1.12 24.28
C LYS A 88 -26.53 2.20 24.73
N LYS A 89 -25.29 2.11 24.23
CA LYS A 89 -24.31 3.18 24.36
C LYS A 89 -24.63 4.23 23.30
N GLN A 90 -24.48 5.50 23.64
CA GLN A 90 -24.67 6.58 22.65
C GLN A 90 -23.29 6.92 22.09
N VAL A 91 -22.69 5.96 21.40
CA VAL A 91 -21.36 6.09 20.81
C VAL A 91 -21.43 5.73 19.34
N GLN A 92 -20.81 6.52 18.47
CA GLN A 92 -20.72 6.25 17.03
C GLN A 92 -19.26 6.15 16.61
N PHE A 93 -18.97 5.17 15.75
CA PHE A 93 -17.66 4.94 15.15
C PHE A 93 -17.70 5.29 13.66
N GLN A 94 -16.77 6.14 13.22
CA GLN A 94 -16.66 6.55 11.83
C GLN A 94 -15.20 6.58 11.37
N PHE A 95 -14.94 6.18 10.12
CA PHE A 95 -13.62 6.38 9.52
C PHE A 95 -13.35 7.85 9.26
N VAL A 96 -12.12 8.27 9.57
CA VAL A 96 -11.62 9.61 9.30
C VAL A 96 -10.21 9.52 8.72
N LEU A 97 -9.91 10.40 7.77
CA LEU A 97 -8.55 10.57 7.24
C LEU A 97 -7.92 11.76 7.96
N LEU A 98 -6.86 11.48 8.71
CA LEU A 98 -6.13 12.52 9.45
C LEU A 98 -4.79 12.76 8.78
N THR A 99 -4.43 14.03 8.60
CA THR A 99 -3.18 14.42 7.95
C THR A 99 -2.29 15.15 8.94
N ASP A 100 -1.07 14.66 9.10
CA ASP A 100 -0.07 15.24 9.98
C ASP A 100 0.45 16.55 9.40
N THR A 101 0.15 17.65 10.08
CA THR A 101 0.55 19.01 9.67
C THR A 101 1.01 19.80 10.89
N MET A 102 1.78 20.87 10.66
CA MET A 102 2.27 21.75 11.74
C MET A 102 1.17 22.33 12.63
N TYR A 103 -0.05 22.48 12.11
CA TYR A 103 -1.19 23.03 12.84
C TYR A 103 -2.14 21.97 13.40
N SER A 104 -1.94 20.71 13.00
CA SER A 104 -2.71 19.56 13.44
C SER A 104 -1.78 18.34 13.51
N PRO A 105 -0.84 18.32 14.47
CA PRO A 105 0.10 17.22 14.61
C PRO A 105 -0.66 15.97 15.07
N LEU A 106 -0.40 14.84 14.43
CA LEU A 106 -1.02 13.58 14.83
C LEU A 106 -0.40 13.06 16.12
N PRO A 107 -1.21 12.50 17.04
CA PRO A 107 -0.68 11.84 18.22
C PRO A 107 0.18 10.64 17.81
N PRO A 108 1.26 10.32 18.56
CA PRO A 108 2.18 9.24 18.25
C PRO A 108 1.49 7.88 18.03
N ASP A 109 0.42 7.62 18.78
CA ASP A 109 -0.37 6.37 18.72
C ASP A 109 -1.07 6.16 17.36
N LEU A 110 -1.28 7.21 16.57
CA LEU A 110 -1.87 7.14 15.23
C LEU A 110 -0.81 7.09 14.13
N LEU A 111 0.45 7.32 14.49
CA LEU A 111 1.57 7.30 13.56
C LEU A 111 2.21 5.90 13.54
N PRO A 112 2.49 5.35 12.35
CA PRO A 112 3.26 4.13 12.22
C PRO A 112 4.60 4.21 12.97
N PRO A 113 4.93 3.21 13.81
CA PRO A 113 6.15 3.24 14.60
C PRO A 113 7.38 3.19 13.69
N GLY A 114 8.35 4.06 13.97
CA GLY A 114 9.65 4.06 13.28
C GLY A 114 9.68 4.79 11.93
N GLU A 115 8.61 5.47 11.52
CA GLU A 115 8.66 6.33 10.33
C GLU A 115 9.15 7.74 10.69
N ASP A 116 10.28 8.14 10.11
CA ASP A 116 10.76 9.51 10.22
C ASP A 116 10.01 10.42 9.24
N LEU A 117 9.11 11.24 9.78
CA LEU A 117 8.28 12.16 9.02
C LEU A 117 9.05 13.41 8.56
N SER A 118 10.24 13.67 9.10
CA SER A 118 11.02 14.87 8.78
C SER A 118 11.58 14.88 7.35
N PHE A 119 11.84 13.70 6.78
CA PHE A 119 12.36 13.54 5.42
C PHE A 119 11.26 13.51 4.35
N ARG A 120 9.99 13.62 4.73
CA ARG A 120 8.87 13.50 3.80
C ARG A 120 8.60 14.85 3.13
N PRO A 121 8.55 14.92 1.78
CA PRO A 121 8.23 16.16 1.06
C PRO A 121 6.74 16.54 1.14
N TYR A 122 5.87 15.59 1.55
CA TYR A 122 4.43 15.78 1.65
C TYR A 122 3.95 15.42 3.07
N PRO A 123 2.87 16.03 3.56
CA PRO A 123 2.22 15.57 4.79
C PRO A 123 1.82 14.09 4.72
N LYS A 124 1.84 13.40 5.85
CA LYS A 124 1.37 12.02 5.93
C LYS A 124 -0.10 11.98 6.30
N THR A 125 -0.90 11.29 5.48
CA THR A 125 -2.28 10.97 5.81
C THR A 125 -2.37 9.54 6.34
N VAL A 126 -3.15 9.33 7.38
CA VAL A 126 -3.45 8.02 7.98
C VAL A 126 -4.95 7.82 8.09
N VAL A 127 -5.38 6.55 8.05
CA VAL A 127 -6.75 6.17 8.38
C VAL A 127 -6.85 6.03 9.90
N ALA A 128 -7.83 6.69 10.50
CA ALA A 128 -8.16 6.56 11.91
C ALA A 128 -9.68 6.36 12.09
N VAL A 129 -10.08 6.09 13.32
CA VAL A 129 -11.47 5.94 13.72
C VAL A 129 -11.82 7.08 14.67
N GLU A 130 -12.79 7.89 14.27
CA GLU A 130 -13.42 8.86 15.15
C GLU A 130 -14.49 8.16 15.99
N VAL A 131 -14.38 8.30 17.29
CA VAL A 131 -15.32 7.77 18.29
C VAL A 131 -16.02 8.94 18.94
N GLN A 132 -17.30 9.12 18.60
CA GLN A 132 -18.12 10.19 19.13
C GLN A 132 -18.99 9.66 20.27
N ASP A 133 -18.73 10.11 21.50
CA ASP A 133 -19.55 9.80 22.68
C ASP A 133 -20.56 10.93 22.91
N PHE A 134 -21.82 10.68 22.56
CA PHE A 134 -22.90 11.65 22.72
C PHE A 134 -23.35 11.82 24.16
N LYS A 135 -23.07 10.86 25.06
CA LYS A 135 -23.42 11.02 26.49
C LYS A 135 -22.47 12.01 27.16
N ASN A 136 -21.19 11.91 26.82
CA ASN A 136 -20.14 12.71 27.44
C ASN A 136 -19.75 13.95 26.61
N GLY A 137 -20.23 14.06 25.36
CA GLY A 137 -19.91 15.15 24.45
C GLY A 137 -18.45 15.16 24.00
N ALA A 138 -17.80 14.00 23.97
CA ALA A 138 -16.38 13.86 23.70
C ALA A 138 -16.13 13.17 22.35
N ILE A 139 -15.04 13.56 21.68
CA ILE A 139 -14.56 12.94 20.45
C ILE A 139 -13.18 12.38 20.71
N HIS A 140 -12.97 11.12 20.36
CA HIS A 140 -11.69 10.44 20.47
C HIS A 140 -11.24 9.91 19.11
N TYR A 141 -9.93 9.96 18.86
CA TYR A 141 -9.33 9.36 17.67
C TYR A 141 -8.58 8.09 18.06
N TRP A 142 -8.95 6.97 17.43
CA TRP A 142 -8.33 5.68 17.65
C TRP A 142 -7.60 5.20 16.40
N SER A 143 -6.49 4.48 16.61
CA SER A 143 -5.82 3.76 15.54
C SER A 143 -6.69 2.57 15.12
N LEU A 144 -6.50 2.09 13.89
CA LEU A 144 -7.18 0.89 13.40
C LEU A 144 -6.85 -0.33 14.28
N GLU A 145 -5.62 -0.41 14.79
CA GLU A 145 -5.19 -1.47 15.72
C GLU A 145 -5.97 -1.46 17.04
N LYS A 146 -6.33 -0.27 17.54
CA LYS A 146 -7.11 -0.12 18.78
C LYS A 146 -8.58 -0.51 18.62
N LEU A 147 -9.13 -0.42 17.41
CA LEU A 147 -10.50 -0.83 17.11
C LEU A 147 -10.66 -2.35 17.01
N ARG A 148 -9.61 -3.04 16.56
CA ARG A 148 -9.61 -4.49 16.31
C ARG A 148 -9.53 -5.30 17.60
#